data_AF-A0A956H6N2-F1
#
_entry.id   AF-A0A956H6N2-F1
#
_cell.length_a   1.000
_cell.length_b   1.000
_cell.length_c   1.000
_cell.angle_alpha   90.00
_cell.angle_beta   90.00
_cell.angle_gamma   90.00
#
_symmetry.space_group_name_H-M   'P 1'
#
loop_
_entity.id
_entity.type
_entity.pdbx_description
1 polymer ?
#
loop_
_entity_poly.entity_id
_entity_poly.type
_entity_poly.pdbx_seq_one_letter_code
_entity_poly.pdbx_strand_id
1 'polypeptide(L)'
;MWPDEREALSVWADRQLAAGHPLGEIVALNLRAREYADAGDAVRAAELCARAEARRIDHAEELLGPLVGELPRLRLRWHMGLVRAVHLDPRLPRTPQPRPRLILEVLAQLLRRPALRFVDDLQLHVPEYDDELERGLLVEIGDDSCEARPRRLILGSMARRFRMVQVYSGPRARARHGRLRLDQIEAPAERGLTWLVRWGGVQSLPWAPGDHGSRLQALERLLAGPWSATVERKLGRAMWDTSLRVRRRLIEALPDLPSGAAPLLLAALAVEVDARAELIPTLERALMRASTRPEWVAAIADNFAAEEHWVALWLGGVSRRSRDAANRAKPRLRSMLGRVPPGPRESALRRALIALGGSDPTLQGIRPDEYEDETIAELLAKIGDRRSS
;
A
#
# COMPACT_ATOMS: atom_id res chain seq x y z
N MET A 1 -8.87 2.03 3.90
CA MET A 1 -8.70 0.82 4.74
C MET A 1 -9.39 -0.37 4.06
N TRP A 2 -8.88 -1.59 4.25
CA TRP A 2 -9.54 -2.80 3.74
C TRP A 2 -10.83 -3.13 4.52
N PRO A 3 -11.87 -3.72 3.89
CA PRO A 3 -13.15 -3.99 4.56
C PRO A 3 -13.03 -4.78 5.86
N ASP A 4 -12.28 -5.89 5.83
CA ASP A 4 -12.11 -6.80 6.97
C ASP A 4 -11.22 -6.22 8.08
N GLU A 5 -10.52 -5.11 7.83
CA GLU A 5 -9.63 -4.48 8.82
C GLU A 5 -10.34 -3.46 9.71
N ARG A 6 -11.53 -2.97 9.35
CA ARG A 6 -12.21 -1.92 10.11
C ARG A 6 -12.62 -2.39 11.51
N GLU A 7 -13.17 -3.59 11.61
CA GLU A 7 -13.55 -4.17 12.91
C GLU A 7 -12.31 -4.44 13.77
N ALA A 8 -11.27 -5.03 13.16
CA ALA A 8 -9.99 -5.25 13.83
C ALA A 8 -9.35 -3.95 14.33
N LEU A 9 -9.47 -2.87 13.55
CA LEU A 9 -9.03 -1.54 13.96
C LEU A 9 -9.79 -1.04 15.18
N SER A 10 -11.12 -1.15 15.19
CA SER A 10 -11.95 -0.69 16.31
C SER A 10 -11.58 -1.40 17.60
N VAL A 11 -11.54 -2.74 17.59
CA VAL A 11 -11.18 -3.55 18.76
C VAL A 11 -9.76 -3.23 19.25
N TRP A 12 -8.83 -3.00 18.31
CA TRP A 12 -7.46 -2.65 18.67
C TRP A 12 -7.37 -1.23 19.25
N ALA A 13 -8.12 -0.26 18.69
CA ALA A 13 -8.14 1.12 19.20
C ALA A 13 -8.69 1.19 20.62
N ASP A 14 -9.72 0.41 20.95
CA ASP A 14 -10.26 0.33 22.31
C ASP A 14 -9.21 -0.20 23.30
N ARG A 15 -8.40 -1.18 22.88
CA ARG A 15 -7.28 -1.69 23.70
C ARG A 15 -6.21 -0.61 23.91
N GLN A 16 -5.88 0.15 22.87
CA GLN A 16 -4.92 1.25 22.99
C GLN A 16 -5.44 2.35 23.92
N LEU A 17 -6.72 2.69 23.81
CA LEU A 17 -7.38 3.65 24.68
C LEU A 17 -7.38 3.19 26.15
N ALA A 18 -7.71 1.91 26.39
CA ALA A 18 -7.67 1.32 27.73
C ALA A 18 -6.25 1.29 28.33
N ALA A 19 -5.22 1.18 27.47
CA ALA A 19 -3.82 1.27 27.87
C ALA A 19 -3.31 2.72 28.06
N GLY A 20 -4.17 3.73 27.85
CA GLY A 20 -3.81 5.15 27.96
C GLY A 20 -2.99 5.69 26.79
N HIS A 21 -2.88 4.95 25.69
CA HIS A 21 -2.10 5.37 24.53
C HIS A 21 -2.91 6.35 23.65
N PRO A 22 -2.36 7.51 23.24
CA PRO A 22 -3.09 8.57 22.53
C PRO A 22 -3.71 8.11 21.19
N LEU A 23 -3.07 7.12 20.56
CA LEU A 23 -3.54 6.51 19.32
C LEU A 23 -4.96 5.94 19.41
N GLY A 24 -5.38 5.41 20.57
CA GLY A 24 -6.75 4.92 20.78
C GLY A 24 -7.77 6.04 20.59
N GLU A 25 -7.53 7.21 21.19
CA GLU A 25 -8.39 8.40 21.05
C GLU A 25 -8.39 8.92 19.61
N ILE A 26 -7.22 9.03 18.97
CA ILE A 26 -7.10 9.52 17.58
C ILE A 26 -7.92 8.63 16.63
N VAL A 27 -7.80 7.31 16.77
CA VAL A 27 -8.55 6.36 15.93
C VAL A 27 -10.04 6.45 16.21
N ALA A 28 -10.46 6.48 17.48
CA ALA A 28 -11.87 6.56 17.86
C ALA A 28 -12.55 7.83 17.31
N LEU A 29 -11.88 8.99 17.38
CA LEU A 29 -12.37 10.24 16.81
C LEU A 29 -12.58 10.12 15.30
N ASN A 30 -11.61 9.55 14.58
CA ASN A 30 -11.70 9.34 13.13
C ASN A 30 -12.80 8.35 12.72
N LEU A 31 -12.95 7.24 13.45
CA LEU A 31 -14.02 6.27 13.23
C LEU A 31 -15.39 6.93 13.41
N ARG A 32 -15.54 7.74 14.46
CA ARG A 32 -16.78 8.47 14.73
C ARG A 32 -17.05 9.59 13.73
N ALA A 33 -16.02 10.30 13.28
CA ALA A 33 -16.13 11.30 12.22
C ALA A 33 -16.72 10.68 10.94
N ARG A 34 -16.27 9.47 10.60
CA ARG A 34 -16.80 8.73 9.45
C ARG A 34 -18.26 8.37 9.60
N GLU A 35 -18.70 7.96 10.78
CA GLU A 35 -20.13 7.68 11.04
C GLU A 35 -21.01 8.92 10.82
N TYR A 36 -20.55 10.10 11.26
CA TYR A 36 -21.26 11.36 11.00
C TYR A 36 -21.25 11.74 9.51
N ALA A 37 -20.13 11.55 8.82
CA ALA A 37 -20.03 11.79 7.38
C ALA A 37 -20.98 10.87 6.59
N ASP A 38 -21.02 9.58 6.94
CA ASP A 38 -21.93 8.59 6.33
C ASP A 38 -23.40 8.93 6.63
N ALA A 39 -23.69 9.60 7.75
CA ALA A 39 -25.02 10.12 8.12
C ALA A 39 -25.35 11.50 7.52
N GLY A 40 -24.44 12.12 6.77
CA GLY A 40 -24.63 13.43 6.12
C GLY A 40 -24.30 14.66 6.98
N ASP A 41 -23.78 14.46 8.21
CA ASP A 41 -23.35 15.53 9.11
C ASP A 41 -21.88 15.89 8.86
N ALA A 42 -21.64 16.63 7.79
CA ALA A 42 -20.29 17.00 7.35
C ALA A 42 -19.56 17.94 8.32
N VAL A 43 -20.30 18.81 9.03
CA VAL A 43 -19.72 19.77 9.97
C VAL A 43 -19.14 19.04 11.17
N ARG A 44 -19.93 18.16 11.79
CA ARG A 44 -19.48 17.39 12.94
C ARG A 44 -18.38 16.39 12.60
N ALA A 45 -18.43 15.81 11.40
CA ALA A 45 -17.34 14.99 10.88
C ALA A 45 -16.03 15.79 10.79
N ALA A 46 -16.07 17.00 10.21
CA ALA A 46 -14.91 17.87 10.09
C ALA A 46 -14.34 18.29 11.46
N GLU A 47 -15.18 18.63 12.44
CA GLU A 47 -14.75 18.96 13.80
C GLU A 47 -13.98 17.81 14.47
N LEU A 48 -14.49 16.57 14.34
CA LEU A 48 -13.85 15.40 14.91
C LEU A 48 -12.53 15.07 14.20
N CYS A 49 -12.47 15.20 12.87
CA CYS A 49 -11.24 15.06 12.10
C CYS A 49 -10.19 16.09 12.55
N ALA A 50 -10.57 17.36 12.72
CA ALA A 50 -9.66 18.42 13.18
C ALA A 50 -9.12 18.13 14.59
N ARG A 51 -9.97 17.66 15.51
CA ARG A 51 -9.54 17.23 16.84
C ARG A 51 -8.57 16.05 16.80
N ALA A 52 -8.83 15.07 15.94
CA ALA A 52 -7.95 13.92 15.79
C ALA A 52 -6.58 14.31 15.21
N GLU A 53 -6.57 15.22 14.23
CA GLU A 53 -5.34 15.77 13.64
C GLU A 53 -4.53 16.56 14.67
N ALA A 54 -5.19 17.39 15.47
CA ALA A 54 -4.55 18.07 16.59
C ALA A 54 -3.90 17.04 17.54
N ARG A 55 -4.65 16.04 18.03
CA ARG A 55 -4.07 14.99 18.90
C ARG A 55 -2.87 14.29 18.25
N ARG A 56 -2.92 14.01 16.94
CA ARG A 56 -1.79 13.41 16.21
C ARG A 56 -0.54 14.29 16.25
N ILE A 57 -0.69 15.59 16.01
CA ILE A 57 0.44 16.54 16.02
C ILE A 57 1.02 16.65 17.44
N ASP A 58 0.18 16.70 18.48
CA ASP A 58 0.64 16.79 19.88
C ASP A 58 1.49 15.58 20.29
N HIS A 59 1.13 14.40 19.79
CA HIS A 59 1.76 13.13 20.15
C HIS A 59 2.70 12.60 19.06
N ALA A 60 3.08 13.40 18.06
CA ALA A 60 3.83 12.93 16.90
C ALA A 60 5.18 12.26 17.26
N GLU A 61 5.91 12.82 18.23
CA GLU A 61 7.19 12.26 18.73
C GLU A 61 6.99 10.88 19.39
N GLU A 62 5.91 10.70 20.16
CA GLU A 62 5.54 9.42 20.79
C GLU A 62 5.14 8.38 19.74
N LEU A 63 4.36 8.80 18.73
CA LEU A 63 3.83 7.94 17.67
C LEU A 63 4.91 7.44 16.70
N LEU A 64 5.91 8.27 16.39
CA LEU A 64 6.93 7.97 15.36
C LEU A 64 8.30 7.63 15.94
N GLY A 65 8.61 8.13 17.14
CA GLY A 65 9.92 8.03 17.75
C GLY A 65 10.89 9.14 17.34
N PRO A 66 11.98 9.32 18.10
CA PRO A 66 12.86 10.48 17.99
C PRO A 66 13.72 10.49 16.73
N LEU A 67 14.14 9.33 16.21
CA LEU A 67 15.03 9.26 15.05
C LEU A 67 14.33 9.53 13.71
N VAL A 68 12.99 9.61 13.68
CA VAL A 68 12.27 9.80 12.42
C VAL A 68 12.67 11.10 11.70
N GLY A 69 13.06 12.12 12.48
CA GLY A 69 13.55 13.42 11.98
C GLY A 69 14.84 13.34 11.17
N GLU A 70 15.64 12.29 11.33
CA GLU A 70 16.89 12.08 10.59
C GLU A 70 16.65 11.74 9.11
N LEU A 71 15.42 11.36 8.75
CA LEU A 71 14.98 11.15 7.38
C LEU A 71 13.88 12.14 7.02
N PRO A 72 14.20 13.44 6.81
CA PRO A 72 13.18 14.47 6.53
C PRO A 72 12.36 14.20 5.26
N ARG A 73 12.87 13.35 4.34
CA ARG A 73 12.21 12.92 3.11
C ARG A 73 11.32 11.70 3.25
N LEU A 74 11.37 11.04 4.41
CA LEU A 74 10.45 9.97 4.71
C LEU A 74 9.04 10.54 4.64
N ARG A 75 8.17 9.90 3.87
CA ARG A 75 6.76 10.23 3.73
C ARG A 75 5.94 9.18 4.43
N LEU A 76 4.99 9.63 5.23
CA LEU A 76 4.05 8.78 5.93
C LEU A 76 2.66 9.07 5.39
N ARG A 77 1.99 8.02 4.93
CA ARG A 77 0.59 8.10 4.53
C ARG A 77 -0.28 7.83 5.74
N TRP A 78 -0.89 8.88 6.28
CA TRP A 78 -1.79 8.76 7.42
C TRP A 78 -3.21 8.40 6.98
N HIS A 79 -3.87 7.56 7.77
CA HIS A 79 -5.29 7.26 7.63
C HIS A 79 -5.84 6.83 8.98
N MET A 80 -6.92 7.49 9.44
CA MET A 80 -7.56 7.18 10.73
C MET A 80 -6.57 7.24 11.91
N GLY A 81 -5.55 8.11 11.86
CA GLY A 81 -4.49 8.18 12.87
C GLY A 81 -3.35 7.16 12.73
N LEU A 82 -3.41 6.25 11.76
CA LEU A 82 -2.39 5.23 11.52
C LEU A 82 -1.55 5.51 10.28
N VAL A 83 -0.32 5.00 10.28
CA VAL A 83 0.55 5.00 9.10
C VAL A 83 0.21 3.79 8.23
N ARG A 84 -0.35 4.04 7.04
CA ARG A 84 -0.72 3.01 6.06
C ARG A 84 0.32 2.77 4.97
N ALA A 85 1.21 3.73 4.76
CA ALA A 85 2.35 3.56 3.87
C ALA A 85 3.54 4.37 4.37
N VAL A 86 4.72 3.80 4.20
CA VAL A 86 6.00 4.45 4.45
C VAL A 86 6.72 4.52 3.12
N HIS A 87 7.08 5.72 2.69
CA HIS A 87 7.76 5.95 1.43
C HIS A 87 9.02 6.79 1.65
N LEU A 88 10.17 6.29 1.20
CA LEU A 88 11.42 7.03 1.23
C LEU A 88 11.93 7.21 -0.20
N ASP A 89 11.92 8.45 -0.69
CA ASP A 89 12.62 8.81 -1.93
C ASP A 89 13.84 9.69 -1.65
N PRO A 90 15.06 9.14 -1.66
CA PRO A 90 16.27 9.91 -1.43
C PRO A 90 16.69 10.75 -2.64
N ARG A 91 16.04 10.62 -3.81
CA ARG A 91 16.50 11.24 -5.07
C ARG A 91 16.01 12.68 -5.22
N LEU A 92 16.71 13.62 -4.57
CA LEU A 92 16.75 15.01 -5.05
C LEU A 92 18.14 15.33 -5.60
N PRO A 93 18.24 16.04 -6.75
CA PRO A 93 19.52 16.50 -7.24
C PRO A 93 20.20 17.37 -6.17
N ARG A 94 21.50 17.14 -5.94
CA ARG A 94 22.41 17.96 -5.10
C ARG A 94 22.36 17.77 -3.58
N THR A 95 21.83 16.66 -3.07
CA THR A 95 21.90 16.36 -1.62
C THR A 95 22.58 15.02 -1.36
N PRO A 96 23.41 14.91 -0.30
CA PRO A 96 23.99 13.64 0.08
C PRO A 96 22.87 12.66 0.45
N GLN A 97 22.96 11.45 -0.09
CA GLN A 97 21.99 10.40 0.21
C GLN A 97 22.22 9.88 1.64
N PRO A 98 21.14 9.59 2.39
CA PRO A 98 21.28 9.00 3.71
C PRO A 98 21.99 7.64 3.61
N ARG A 99 22.84 7.34 4.60
CA ARG A 99 23.56 6.06 4.64
C ARG A 99 22.55 4.92 4.86
N PRO A 100 22.73 3.74 4.24
CA PRO A 100 21.87 2.58 4.43
C PRO A 100 21.65 2.20 5.90
N ARG A 101 22.69 2.30 6.74
CA ARG A 101 22.58 2.08 8.20
C ARG A 101 21.60 3.02 8.89
N LEU A 102 21.66 4.31 8.59
CA LEU A 102 20.73 5.30 9.15
C LEU A 102 19.29 4.98 8.70
N ILE A 103 19.11 4.61 7.43
CA ILE A 103 17.79 4.19 6.92
C ILE A 103 17.27 3.00 7.73
N LEU A 104 18.10 1.98 7.93
CA LEU A 104 17.75 0.79 8.69
C LEU A 104 17.41 1.12 10.14
N GLU A 105 18.23 1.92 10.83
CA GLU A 105 18.02 2.32 12.22
C GLU A 105 16.68 3.05 12.42
N VAL A 106 16.40 4.03 11.55
CA VAL A 106 15.16 4.81 11.61
C VAL A 106 13.96 3.93 11.31
N LEU A 107 14.03 3.09 10.28
CA LEU A 107 12.93 2.19 9.94
C LEU A 107 12.71 1.12 11.00
N ALA A 108 13.75 0.57 11.61
CA ALA A 108 13.61 -0.39 12.69
C ALA A 108 12.87 0.20 13.89
N GLN A 109 13.22 1.43 14.30
CA GLN A 109 12.47 2.10 15.36
C GLN A 109 11.03 2.39 14.97
N LEU A 110 10.80 2.79 13.72
CA LEU A 110 9.47 3.11 13.23
C LEU A 110 8.57 1.87 13.13
N LEU A 111 9.08 0.74 12.64
CA LEU A 111 8.34 -0.51 12.46
C LEU A 111 7.88 -1.13 13.79
N ARG A 112 8.54 -0.79 14.90
CA ARG A 112 8.13 -1.17 16.26
C ARG A 112 7.03 -0.28 16.84
N ARG A 113 6.59 0.77 16.14
CA ARG A 113 5.56 1.69 16.65
C ARG A 113 4.16 1.13 16.43
N PRO A 114 3.25 1.25 17.42
CA PRO A 114 1.85 0.87 17.27
C PRO A 114 1.14 1.57 16.10
N ALA A 115 1.56 2.79 15.74
CA ALA A 115 1.04 3.56 14.62
C ALA A 115 1.19 2.84 13.25
N LEU A 116 2.13 1.91 13.13
CA LEU A 116 2.39 1.14 11.91
C LEU A 116 1.73 -0.25 11.91
N ARG A 117 0.95 -0.60 12.93
CA ARG A 117 0.34 -1.94 13.09
C ARG A 117 -0.40 -2.44 11.86
N PHE A 118 -1.00 -1.51 11.11
CA PHE A 118 -1.77 -1.76 9.89
C PHE A 118 -1.12 -1.17 8.63
N VAL A 119 0.20 -0.98 8.62
CA VAL A 119 0.92 -0.52 7.43
C VAL A 119 0.72 -1.53 6.30
N ASP A 120 0.37 -1.04 5.11
CA ASP A 120 0.25 -1.90 3.92
C ASP A 120 1.54 -1.96 3.12
N ASP A 121 2.24 -0.84 3.08
CA ASP A 121 3.28 -0.57 2.09
C ASP A 121 4.52 0.04 2.74
N LEU A 122 5.66 -0.59 2.49
CA LEU A 122 6.98 -0.07 2.83
C LEU A 122 7.78 0.02 1.54
N GLN A 123 7.97 1.25 1.04
CA GLN A 123 8.64 1.52 -0.22
C GLN A 123 9.86 2.41 -0.03
N LEU A 124 11.03 1.89 -0.36
CA LEU A 124 12.31 2.58 -0.18
C LEU A 124 13.03 2.67 -1.52
N HIS A 125 13.10 3.86 -2.12
CA HIS A 125 13.79 4.09 -3.40
C HIS A 125 15.30 4.17 -3.23
N VAL A 126 15.92 3.08 -2.78
CA VAL A 126 17.38 2.98 -2.67
C VAL A 126 17.95 2.73 -4.06
N PRO A 127 18.77 3.63 -4.63
CA PRO A 127 19.20 3.54 -6.02
C PRO A 127 20.17 2.38 -6.26
N GLU A 128 20.99 2.09 -5.27
CA GLU A 128 21.98 1.02 -5.28
C GLU A 128 21.54 -0.09 -4.34
N TYR A 129 22.03 -1.28 -4.63
CA TYR A 129 21.75 -2.45 -3.84
C TYR A 129 22.61 -2.47 -2.59
N ASP A 130 21.97 -2.77 -1.45
CA ASP A 130 22.64 -2.83 -0.15
C ASP A 130 22.16 -4.06 0.64
N ASP A 131 23.09 -5.00 0.85
CA ASP A 131 22.85 -6.26 1.57
C ASP A 131 22.46 -6.02 3.03
N GLU A 132 23.07 -5.03 3.68
CA GLU A 132 22.90 -4.75 5.11
C GLU A 132 21.49 -4.22 5.37
N LEU A 133 21.04 -3.26 4.56
CA LEU A 133 19.69 -2.70 4.60
C LEU A 133 18.62 -3.73 4.24
N GLU A 134 18.80 -4.48 3.14
CA GLU A 134 17.82 -5.49 2.73
C GLU A 134 17.63 -6.55 3.82
N ARG A 135 18.74 -7.15 4.28
CA ARG A 135 18.66 -8.22 5.28
C ARG A 135 18.23 -7.68 6.64
N GLY A 136 18.71 -6.52 7.04
CA GLY A 136 18.32 -5.86 8.29
C GLY A 136 16.82 -5.60 8.34
N LEU A 137 16.23 -5.07 7.26
CA LEU A 137 14.80 -4.83 7.18
C LEU A 137 13.98 -6.12 7.20
N LEU A 138 14.43 -7.17 6.51
CA LEU A 138 13.74 -8.45 6.55
C LEU A 138 13.81 -9.07 7.96
N VAL A 139 14.96 -9.00 8.63
CA VAL A 139 15.08 -9.46 10.03
C VAL A 139 14.12 -8.67 10.91
N GLU A 140 14.09 -7.35 10.80
CA GLU A 140 13.21 -6.49 11.59
C GLU A 140 11.73 -6.78 11.34
N ILE A 141 11.30 -6.94 10.08
CA ILE A 141 9.91 -7.30 9.76
C ILE A 141 9.55 -8.69 10.31
N GLY A 142 10.51 -9.61 10.34
CA GLY A 142 10.36 -10.96 10.88
C GLY A 142 10.34 -11.03 12.40
N ASP A 143 10.79 -9.98 13.10
CA ASP A 143 10.93 -9.96 14.56
C ASP A 143 9.59 -9.85 15.29
N ASP A 144 9.50 -10.41 16.49
CA ASP A 144 8.28 -10.39 17.29
C ASP A 144 7.97 -9.01 17.87
N SER A 145 8.99 -8.18 18.11
CA SER A 145 8.84 -6.79 18.56
C SER A 145 8.36 -5.83 17.47
N CYS A 146 8.36 -6.28 16.21
CA CYS A 146 7.87 -5.49 15.09
C CYS A 146 6.34 -5.42 15.11
N GLU A 147 5.79 -4.26 15.45
CA GLU A 147 4.35 -4.00 15.40
C GLU A 147 3.83 -3.98 13.96
N ALA A 148 4.63 -3.46 13.04
CA ALA A 148 4.28 -3.34 11.64
C ALA A 148 4.03 -4.70 10.96
N ARG A 149 2.98 -4.77 10.14
CA ARG A 149 2.66 -5.96 9.32
C ARG A 149 2.49 -5.61 7.84
N PRO A 150 3.54 -5.09 7.19
CA PRO A 150 3.47 -4.67 5.80
C PRO A 150 2.98 -5.81 4.91
N ARG A 151 2.04 -5.52 4.02
CA ARG A 151 1.68 -6.46 2.95
C ARG A 151 2.75 -6.44 1.86
N ARG A 152 3.36 -5.27 1.63
CA ARG A 152 4.28 -5.00 0.53
C ARG A 152 5.58 -4.40 1.05
N LEU A 153 6.69 -4.93 0.55
CA LEU A 153 8.02 -4.36 0.69
C LEU A 153 8.61 -4.14 -0.70
N ILE A 154 8.92 -2.89 -1.02
CA ILE A 154 9.49 -2.48 -2.30
C ILE A 154 10.83 -1.82 -2.03
N LEU A 155 11.92 -2.49 -2.38
CA LEU A 155 13.28 -1.96 -2.32
C LEU A 155 13.72 -1.53 -3.73
N GLY A 156 14.15 -0.28 -3.86
CA GLY A 156 14.46 0.35 -5.12
C GLY A 156 13.21 0.76 -5.90
N SER A 157 13.19 0.52 -7.21
CA SER A 157 12.06 0.85 -8.07
C SER A 157 11.10 -0.33 -8.26
N MET A 158 9.80 -0.05 -8.39
CA MET A 158 8.85 -1.03 -8.93
C MET A 158 9.28 -1.56 -10.30
N ALA A 159 8.93 -2.81 -10.61
CA ALA A 159 9.23 -3.39 -11.91
C ALA A 159 8.54 -2.58 -13.02
N ARG A 160 9.30 -2.20 -14.05
CA ARG A 160 8.80 -1.39 -15.18
C ARG A 160 7.68 -2.06 -15.99
N ARG A 161 7.43 -3.36 -15.77
CA ARG A 161 6.56 -4.23 -16.58
C ARG A 161 5.20 -4.53 -15.98
N PHE A 162 4.85 -3.91 -14.84
CA PHE A 162 3.56 -4.15 -14.19
C PHE A 162 2.33 -3.65 -14.99
N ARG A 163 2.54 -2.90 -16.09
CA ARG A 163 1.80 -2.98 -17.36
C ARG A 163 2.36 -1.92 -18.32
N MET A 164 2.88 -2.32 -19.48
CA MET A 164 3.29 -1.37 -20.52
C MET A 164 2.10 -0.48 -20.93
N VAL A 165 2.11 0.77 -20.50
CA VAL A 165 1.78 1.90 -21.38
C VAL A 165 3.13 2.41 -21.88
N GLN A 166 3.27 2.44 -23.21
CA GLN A 166 4.51 2.58 -23.95
C GLN A 166 5.39 3.78 -23.53
N VAL A 167 6.68 3.64 -23.89
CA VAL A 167 7.75 4.66 -23.96
C VAL A 167 8.50 4.95 -22.66
N TYR A 168 9.45 4.08 -22.32
CA TYR A 168 10.78 4.51 -21.86
C TYR A 168 11.78 3.34 -21.94
N SER A 169 12.61 3.35 -22.98
CA SER A 169 13.78 2.48 -23.17
C SER A 169 14.97 3.03 -22.37
N GLY A 170 14.85 3.04 -21.04
CA GLY A 170 16.01 3.24 -20.16
C GLY A 170 16.78 1.92 -19.96
N PRO A 171 18.09 1.95 -19.64
CA PRO A 171 18.91 0.75 -19.50
C PRO A 171 18.28 -0.25 -18.52
N ARG A 172 18.26 -1.53 -18.92
CA ARG A 172 17.86 -2.65 -18.07
C ARG A 172 18.94 -2.81 -17.00
N ALA A 173 18.74 -2.23 -15.82
CA ALA A 173 19.44 -2.69 -14.63
C ALA A 173 18.89 -4.07 -14.27
N ARG A 174 19.30 -5.12 -15.01
CA ARG A 174 19.28 -6.49 -14.50
C ARG A 174 20.41 -6.56 -13.50
N ALA A 175 20.19 -6.00 -12.33
CA ALA A 175 21.11 -6.20 -11.25
C ALA A 175 20.97 -7.68 -10.85
N ARG A 176 22.05 -8.45 -11.11
CA ARG A 176 22.15 -9.88 -10.85
C ARG A 176 22.28 -10.10 -9.34
N HIS A 177 21.24 -9.77 -8.58
CA HIS A 177 21.22 -10.07 -7.15
C HIS A 177 20.86 -11.54 -6.95
N GLY A 178 21.58 -12.21 -6.05
CA GLY A 178 21.28 -13.59 -5.67
C GLY A 178 19.83 -13.70 -5.18
N ARG A 179 19.19 -14.85 -5.40
CA ARG A 179 17.89 -15.14 -4.79
C ARG A 179 18.06 -15.16 -3.27
N LEU A 180 17.11 -14.56 -2.55
CA LEU A 180 17.05 -14.73 -1.10
C LEU A 180 16.78 -16.19 -0.78
N ARG A 181 17.46 -16.69 0.25
CA ARG A 181 17.24 -18.04 0.78
C ARG A 181 15.93 -18.08 1.57
N LEU A 182 15.38 -19.29 1.74
CA LEU A 182 14.09 -19.49 2.41
C LEU A 182 14.12 -18.95 3.86
N ASP A 183 15.19 -19.22 4.59
CA ASP A 183 15.41 -18.77 5.97
C ASP A 183 15.36 -17.24 6.14
N GLN A 184 15.63 -16.50 5.06
CA GLN A 184 15.65 -15.03 5.09
C GLN A 184 14.27 -14.40 4.85
N ILE A 185 13.30 -15.15 4.32
CA ILE A 185 12.00 -14.63 3.87
C ILE A 185 10.80 -15.30 4.54
N GLU A 186 11.02 -16.40 5.27
CA GLU A 186 9.96 -17.14 5.96
C GLU A 186 9.34 -16.32 7.10
N ALA A 187 10.15 -15.79 8.01
CA ALA A 187 9.64 -14.98 9.13
C ALA A 187 8.86 -13.73 8.64
N PRO A 188 9.37 -12.90 7.71
CA PRO A 188 8.60 -11.80 7.13
C PRO A 188 7.27 -12.23 6.49
N ALA A 189 7.27 -13.37 5.78
CA ALA A 189 6.07 -13.91 5.15
C ALA A 189 5.01 -14.32 6.19
N GLU A 190 5.42 -14.97 7.28
CA GLU A 190 4.52 -15.35 8.38
C GLU A 190 4.01 -14.13 9.18
N ARG A 191 4.82 -13.06 9.28
CA ARG A 191 4.39 -11.78 9.85
C ARG A 191 3.41 -11.00 8.96
N GLY A 192 3.24 -11.40 7.71
CA GLY A 192 2.17 -10.91 6.82
C GLY A 192 2.65 -10.41 5.47
N LEU A 193 3.95 -10.40 5.19
CA LEU A 193 4.46 -9.96 3.89
C LEU A 193 3.91 -10.86 2.77
N THR A 194 3.23 -10.25 1.80
CA THR A 194 2.65 -10.95 0.64
C THR A 194 3.40 -10.66 -0.64
N TRP A 195 4.07 -9.52 -0.73
CA TRP A 195 4.74 -9.04 -1.93
C TRP A 195 6.09 -8.42 -1.59
N LEU A 196 7.15 -8.96 -2.21
CA LEU A 196 8.51 -8.43 -2.10
C LEU A 196 9.05 -8.05 -3.49
N VAL A 197 9.41 -6.79 -3.68
CA VAL A 197 10.09 -6.28 -4.88
C VAL A 197 11.49 -5.83 -4.52
N ARG A 198 12.47 -6.31 -5.28
CA ARG A 198 13.91 -6.07 -5.11
C ARG A 198 14.47 -5.45 -6.39
N TRP A 199 14.76 -4.16 -6.37
CA TRP A 199 15.34 -3.38 -7.47
C TRP A 199 14.72 -3.71 -8.84
N GLY A 200 13.39 -3.73 -8.89
CA GLY A 200 12.62 -3.99 -10.11
C GLY A 200 12.35 -5.46 -10.44
N GLY A 201 12.75 -6.41 -9.59
CA GLY A 201 12.41 -7.83 -9.69
C GLY A 201 11.49 -8.28 -8.56
N VAL A 202 10.50 -9.15 -8.86
CA VAL A 202 9.65 -9.75 -7.82
C VAL A 202 10.35 -10.97 -7.22
N GLN A 203 10.39 -11.04 -5.89
CA GLN A 203 10.80 -12.22 -5.14
C GLN A 203 9.57 -12.99 -4.70
N SER A 204 9.51 -14.27 -5.09
CA SER A 204 8.45 -15.18 -4.62
C SER A 204 8.66 -15.48 -3.13
N LEU A 205 7.58 -15.44 -2.35
CA LEU A 205 7.58 -15.71 -0.92
C LEU A 205 6.98 -17.10 -0.65
N PRO A 206 7.43 -17.80 0.40
CA PRO A 206 6.91 -19.13 0.74
C PRO A 206 5.44 -19.05 1.16
N TRP A 207 4.62 -19.96 0.65
CA TRP A 207 3.19 -20.04 1.00
C TRP A 207 2.66 -21.48 1.07
N ALA A 208 3.28 -22.40 0.32
CA ALA A 208 3.07 -23.84 0.43
C ALA A 208 4.38 -24.58 0.10
N PRO A 209 4.69 -25.68 0.81
CA PRO A 209 5.83 -26.52 0.49
C PRO A 209 5.57 -27.42 -0.74
N GLY A 210 6.61 -28.07 -1.22
CA GLY A 210 6.53 -29.09 -2.28
C GLY A 210 6.64 -28.55 -3.70
N ASP A 211 6.46 -29.45 -4.66
CA ASP A 211 6.55 -29.15 -6.10
C ASP A 211 5.32 -28.38 -6.63
N HIS A 212 5.33 -28.06 -7.93
CA HIS A 212 4.25 -27.29 -8.54
C HIS A 212 2.87 -27.97 -8.45
N GLY A 213 2.82 -29.31 -8.43
CA GLY A 213 1.56 -30.06 -8.31
C GLY A 213 1.00 -30.04 -6.89
N SER A 214 1.87 -30.25 -5.91
CA SER A 214 1.56 -30.19 -4.47
C SER A 214 1.05 -28.80 -4.09
N ARG A 215 1.70 -27.75 -4.61
CA ARG A 215 1.26 -26.37 -4.39
C ARG A 215 -0.08 -26.07 -5.06
N LEU A 216 -0.33 -26.58 -6.28
CA LEU A 216 -1.66 -26.44 -6.89
C LEU A 216 -2.77 -27.10 -6.05
N GLN A 217 -2.53 -28.29 -5.51
CA GLN A 217 -3.48 -28.94 -4.59
C GLN A 217 -3.66 -28.16 -3.27
N ALA A 218 -2.59 -27.53 -2.77
CA ALA A 218 -2.69 -26.64 -1.60
C ALA A 218 -3.54 -25.40 -1.91
N LEU A 219 -3.40 -24.82 -3.12
CA LEU A 219 -4.26 -23.72 -3.58
C LEU A 219 -5.74 -24.14 -3.61
N GLU A 220 -6.07 -25.29 -4.20
CA GLU A 220 -7.47 -25.75 -4.24
C GLU A 220 -8.07 -25.91 -2.83
N ARG A 221 -7.29 -26.46 -1.88
CA ARG A 221 -7.73 -26.58 -0.48
C ARG A 221 -7.96 -25.22 0.18
N LEU A 222 -7.11 -24.23 -0.11
CA LEU A 222 -7.31 -22.86 0.40
C LEU A 222 -8.56 -22.21 -0.21
N LEU A 223 -8.80 -22.40 -1.51
CA LEU A 223 -9.96 -21.83 -2.20
C LEU A 223 -11.28 -22.47 -1.77
N ALA A 224 -11.27 -23.75 -1.37
CA ALA A 224 -12.44 -24.46 -0.86
C ALA A 224 -12.71 -24.21 0.65
N GLY A 225 -11.74 -23.66 1.37
CA GLY A 225 -11.84 -23.41 2.82
C GLY A 225 -12.58 -22.12 3.18
N PRO A 226 -12.89 -21.92 4.47
CA PRO A 226 -13.48 -20.67 4.94
C PRO A 226 -12.53 -19.49 4.77
N TRP A 227 -13.10 -18.33 4.44
CA TRP A 227 -12.31 -17.09 4.29
C TRP A 227 -11.77 -16.63 5.63
N SER A 228 -10.52 -16.17 5.64
CA SER A 228 -9.86 -15.53 6.79
C SER A 228 -8.70 -14.65 6.33
N ALA A 229 -8.23 -13.75 7.20
CA ALA A 229 -7.04 -12.95 6.92
C ALA A 229 -5.80 -13.82 6.62
N THR A 230 -5.63 -14.95 7.31
CA THR A 230 -4.52 -15.88 7.04
C THR A 230 -4.62 -16.51 5.66
N VAL A 231 -5.83 -16.89 5.22
CA VAL A 231 -6.06 -17.41 3.87
C VAL A 231 -5.76 -16.34 2.84
N GLU A 232 -6.25 -15.12 3.02
CA GLU A 232 -5.97 -13.98 2.15
C GLU A 232 -4.46 -13.76 1.98
N ARG A 233 -3.69 -13.73 3.07
CA ARG A 233 -2.23 -13.55 3.01
C ARG A 233 -1.53 -14.67 2.26
N LYS A 234 -1.93 -15.93 2.47
CA LYS A 234 -1.37 -17.09 1.74
C LYS A 234 -1.69 -17.00 0.25
N LEU A 235 -2.93 -16.65 -0.12
CA LEU A 235 -3.31 -16.44 -1.52
C LEU A 235 -2.55 -15.25 -2.12
N GLY A 236 -2.30 -14.19 -1.35
CA GLY A 236 -1.51 -13.03 -1.75
C GLY A 236 -0.08 -13.41 -2.13
N ARG A 237 0.55 -14.30 -1.35
CA ARG A 237 1.86 -14.89 -1.69
C ARG A 237 1.77 -15.81 -2.91
N ALA A 238 0.73 -16.63 -3.02
CA ALA A 238 0.51 -17.53 -4.15
C ALA A 238 0.32 -16.80 -5.49
N MET A 239 -0.15 -15.55 -5.49
CA MET A 239 -0.23 -14.68 -6.68
C MET A 239 1.15 -14.49 -7.34
N TRP A 240 2.22 -14.62 -6.56
CA TRP A 240 3.60 -14.49 -7.00
C TRP A 240 4.34 -15.83 -7.04
N ASP A 241 3.62 -16.96 -7.10
CA ASP A 241 4.23 -18.28 -7.24
C ASP A 241 5.00 -18.39 -8.56
N THR A 242 6.08 -19.16 -8.53
CA THR A 242 6.88 -19.46 -9.73
C THR A 242 6.13 -20.28 -10.77
N SER A 243 5.12 -21.05 -10.38
CA SER A 243 4.22 -21.83 -11.22
C SER A 243 3.17 -20.95 -11.90
N LEU A 244 3.17 -20.94 -13.23
CA LEU A 244 2.10 -20.32 -14.02
C LEU A 244 0.73 -20.98 -13.79
N ARG A 245 0.69 -22.29 -13.51
CA ARG A 245 -0.56 -23.03 -13.24
C ARG A 245 -1.25 -22.54 -11.97
N VAL A 246 -0.47 -22.35 -10.89
CA VAL A 246 -0.98 -21.81 -9.62
C VAL A 246 -1.52 -20.41 -9.83
N ARG A 247 -0.73 -19.53 -10.45
CA ARG A 247 -1.13 -18.13 -10.71
C ARG A 247 -2.39 -18.06 -11.56
N ARG A 248 -2.45 -18.81 -12.66
CA ARG A 248 -3.62 -18.86 -13.55
C ARG A 248 -4.88 -19.27 -12.79
N ARG A 249 -4.80 -20.37 -12.02
CA ARG A 249 -5.93 -20.90 -11.26
C ARG A 249 -6.44 -19.91 -10.22
N LEU A 250 -5.53 -19.23 -9.52
CA LEU A 250 -5.88 -18.20 -8.55
C LEU A 250 -6.57 -17.00 -9.24
N ILE A 251 -6.03 -16.53 -10.37
CA ILE A 251 -6.65 -15.44 -11.16
C ILE A 251 -8.06 -15.84 -11.63
N GLU A 252 -8.25 -17.08 -12.08
CA GLU A 252 -9.57 -17.60 -12.47
C GLU A 252 -10.56 -17.62 -11.30
N ALA A 253 -10.09 -17.89 -10.08
CA ALA A 253 -10.90 -17.91 -8.87
C ALA A 253 -11.24 -16.52 -8.31
N LEU A 254 -10.46 -15.48 -8.63
CA LEU A 254 -10.62 -14.13 -8.05
C LEU A 254 -12.08 -13.65 -8.05
N PRO A 255 -12.83 -13.68 -9.16
CA PRO A 255 -14.18 -13.13 -9.20
C PRO A 255 -15.15 -13.75 -8.20
N ASP A 256 -14.89 -14.98 -7.76
CA ASP A 256 -15.75 -15.76 -6.86
C ASP A 256 -15.38 -15.58 -5.38
N LEU A 257 -14.27 -14.89 -5.08
CA LEU A 257 -13.81 -14.64 -3.71
C LEU A 257 -14.64 -13.53 -3.02
N PRO A 258 -14.69 -13.47 -1.67
CA PRO A 258 -15.42 -12.43 -0.94
C PRO A 258 -14.80 -11.02 -1.12
N SER A 259 -15.49 -9.98 -0.63
CA SER A 259 -15.00 -8.59 -0.64
C SER A 259 -13.65 -8.40 0.04
N GLY A 260 -13.39 -9.19 1.08
CA GLY A 260 -12.10 -9.23 1.77
C GLY A 260 -10.91 -9.57 0.88
N ALA A 261 -11.14 -10.15 -0.30
CA ALA A 261 -10.11 -10.53 -1.27
C ALA A 261 -9.61 -9.36 -2.15
N ALA A 262 -10.11 -8.14 -1.95
CA ALA A 262 -9.67 -6.97 -2.71
C ALA A 262 -8.13 -6.77 -2.75
N PRO A 263 -7.33 -7.06 -1.71
CA PRO A 263 -5.86 -7.01 -1.82
C PRO A 263 -5.30 -7.95 -2.90
N LEU A 264 -5.93 -9.10 -3.14
CA LEU A 264 -5.52 -10.03 -4.20
C LEU A 264 -5.81 -9.45 -5.58
N LEU A 265 -6.88 -8.68 -5.74
CA LEU A 265 -7.16 -7.95 -6.96
C LEU A 265 -6.07 -6.89 -7.22
N LEU A 266 -5.63 -6.18 -6.18
CA LEU A 266 -4.51 -5.23 -6.29
C LEU A 266 -3.23 -5.92 -6.74
N ALA A 267 -2.90 -7.07 -6.14
CA ALA A 267 -1.77 -7.89 -6.55
C ALA A 267 -1.91 -8.37 -8.00
N ALA A 268 -3.11 -8.81 -8.42
CA ALA A 268 -3.39 -9.22 -9.79
C ALA A 268 -3.23 -8.08 -10.80
N LEU A 269 -3.65 -6.86 -10.45
CA LEU A 269 -3.43 -5.66 -11.25
C LEU A 269 -1.93 -5.35 -11.43
N ALA A 270 -1.11 -5.76 -10.47
CA ALA A 270 0.33 -5.65 -10.51
C ALA A 270 1.03 -6.88 -11.09
N VAL A 271 0.36 -7.95 -11.53
CA VAL A 271 1.06 -9.12 -12.09
C VAL A 271 1.77 -8.71 -13.38
N GLU A 272 3.08 -8.97 -13.44
CA GLU A 272 3.86 -8.84 -14.68
C GLU A 272 3.22 -9.75 -15.73
N VAL A 273 2.71 -9.11 -16.78
CA VAL A 273 2.27 -9.81 -17.97
C VAL A 273 3.53 -10.32 -18.66
N ASP A 274 3.79 -11.62 -18.53
CA ASP A 274 4.85 -12.28 -19.28
C ASP A 274 4.69 -11.95 -20.78
N ALA A 275 5.82 -11.71 -21.45
CA ALA A 275 5.86 -11.47 -22.90
C ALA A 275 5.26 -12.63 -23.71
N ARG A 276 5.05 -13.79 -23.08
CA ARG A 276 4.40 -14.99 -23.64
C ARG A 276 2.86 -14.94 -23.67
N ALA A 277 2.23 -13.87 -23.20
CA ALA A 277 0.77 -13.61 -23.28
C ALA A 277 -0.18 -14.63 -22.58
N GLU A 278 0.32 -15.72 -22.00
CA GLU A 278 -0.52 -16.83 -21.50
C GLU A 278 -1.53 -16.43 -20.40
N LEU A 279 -1.20 -15.44 -19.57
CA LEU A 279 -2.07 -15.01 -18.47
C LEU A 279 -2.99 -13.83 -18.83
N ILE A 280 -2.75 -13.12 -19.94
CA ILE A 280 -3.47 -11.88 -20.27
C ILE A 280 -4.98 -12.12 -20.38
N PRO A 281 -5.46 -13.09 -21.20
CA PRO A 281 -6.90 -13.23 -21.42
C PRO A 281 -7.63 -13.66 -20.14
N THR A 282 -6.95 -14.42 -19.28
CA THR A 282 -7.49 -14.87 -18.01
C THR A 282 -7.55 -13.71 -17.01
N LEU A 283 -6.48 -12.94 -16.91
CA LEU A 283 -6.41 -11.75 -16.05
C LEU A 283 -7.45 -10.71 -16.48
N GLU A 284 -7.55 -10.38 -17.76
CA GLU A 284 -8.52 -9.41 -18.26
C GLU A 284 -9.96 -9.82 -17.98
N ARG A 285 -10.32 -11.09 -18.19
CA ARG A 285 -11.65 -11.61 -17.84
C ARG A 285 -11.94 -11.52 -16.35
N ALA A 286 -10.97 -11.88 -15.51
CA ALA A 286 -11.12 -11.79 -14.05
C ALA A 286 -11.26 -10.34 -13.59
N LEU A 287 -10.41 -9.43 -14.06
CA LEU A 287 -10.46 -8.00 -13.77
C LEU A 287 -11.74 -7.34 -14.27
N MET A 288 -12.25 -7.74 -15.44
CA MET A 288 -13.50 -7.24 -15.99
C MET A 288 -14.67 -7.63 -15.10
N ARG A 289 -14.76 -8.90 -14.67
CA ARG A 289 -15.79 -9.36 -13.73
C ARG A 289 -15.67 -8.64 -12.39
N ALA A 290 -14.46 -8.53 -11.84
CA ALA A 290 -14.20 -7.81 -10.62
C ALA A 290 -14.60 -6.32 -10.70
N SER A 291 -14.49 -5.69 -11.86
CA SER A 291 -14.90 -4.28 -12.06
C SER A 291 -16.41 -4.05 -11.94
N THR A 292 -17.22 -5.12 -11.92
CA THR A 292 -18.67 -5.05 -11.72
C THR A 292 -19.08 -5.10 -10.24
N ARG A 293 -18.13 -5.26 -9.32
CA ARG A 293 -18.32 -5.37 -7.87
C ARG A 293 -17.93 -4.06 -7.16
N PRO A 294 -18.89 -3.20 -6.79
CA PRO A 294 -18.60 -1.89 -6.22
C PRO A 294 -17.76 -1.97 -4.93
N GLU A 295 -17.96 -3.01 -4.12
CA GLU A 295 -17.24 -3.21 -2.88
C GLU A 295 -15.75 -3.49 -3.08
N TRP A 296 -15.38 -4.22 -4.14
CA TRP A 296 -13.98 -4.41 -4.53
C TRP A 296 -13.37 -3.13 -5.07
N VAL A 297 -14.10 -2.44 -5.96
CA VAL A 297 -13.64 -1.19 -6.57
C VAL A 297 -13.41 -0.11 -5.51
N ALA A 298 -14.31 0.02 -4.54
CA ALA A 298 -14.16 0.95 -3.42
C ALA A 298 -12.93 0.59 -2.58
N ALA A 299 -12.75 -0.68 -2.24
CA ALA A 299 -11.59 -1.13 -1.48
C ALA A 299 -10.26 -0.86 -2.21
N ILE A 300 -10.19 -1.09 -3.52
CA ILE A 300 -9.01 -0.74 -4.32
C ILE A 300 -8.78 0.78 -4.35
N ALA A 301 -9.83 1.54 -4.66
CA ALA A 301 -9.80 3.00 -4.72
C ALA A 301 -9.31 3.62 -3.40
N ASP A 302 -9.67 3.03 -2.25
CA ASP A 302 -9.30 3.52 -0.93
C ASP A 302 -7.83 3.19 -0.55
N ASN A 303 -7.20 2.15 -1.13
CA ASN A 303 -5.95 1.60 -0.58
C ASN A 303 -4.73 1.60 -1.55
N PHE A 304 -4.90 1.77 -2.86
CA PHE A 304 -3.77 1.77 -3.80
C PHE A 304 -2.72 2.87 -3.49
N ALA A 305 -1.46 2.60 -3.79
CA ALA A 305 -0.32 3.48 -3.55
C ALA A 305 -0.07 4.44 -4.72
N ALA A 306 0.62 5.55 -4.44
CA ALA A 306 0.91 6.59 -5.42
C ALA A 306 1.74 6.10 -6.62
N GLU A 307 2.53 5.03 -6.44
CA GLU A 307 3.35 4.46 -7.51
C GLU A 307 2.58 3.48 -8.41
N GLU A 308 1.36 3.10 -8.03
CA GLU A 308 0.52 2.12 -8.72
C GLU A 308 -0.35 2.77 -9.81
N HIS A 309 0.29 3.50 -10.72
CA HIS A 309 -0.37 4.24 -11.81
C HIS A 309 -1.27 3.36 -12.70
N TRP A 310 -0.97 2.06 -12.79
CA TRP A 310 -1.80 1.10 -13.53
C TRP A 310 -3.17 0.87 -12.88
N VAL A 311 -3.30 1.06 -11.56
CA VAL A 311 -4.58 0.99 -10.85
C VAL A 311 -5.49 2.12 -11.30
N ALA A 312 -4.94 3.33 -11.49
CA ALA A 312 -5.70 4.46 -12.02
C ALA A 312 -6.34 4.16 -13.38
N LEU A 313 -5.58 3.52 -14.27
CA LEU A 313 -6.07 3.10 -15.59
C LEU A 313 -7.21 2.10 -15.50
N TRP A 314 -7.09 1.10 -14.61
CA TRP A 314 -8.16 0.13 -14.38
C TRP A 314 -9.40 0.80 -13.77
N LEU A 315 -9.22 1.68 -12.79
CA LEU A 315 -10.31 2.45 -12.18
C LEU A 315 -11.05 3.33 -13.20
N GLY A 316 -10.33 3.94 -14.15
CA GLY A 316 -10.94 4.70 -15.24
C GLY A 316 -11.76 3.84 -16.22
N GLY A 317 -11.53 2.53 -16.25
CA GLY A 317 -12.23 1.57 -17.11
C GLY A 317 -13.32 0.75 -16.43
N VAL A 318 -13.68 1.04 -15.18
CA VAL A 318 -14.69 0.26 -14.45
C VAL A 318 -16.10 0.45 -15.03
N SER A 319 -16.96 -0.53 -14.78
CA SER A 319 -18.38 -0.49 -15.19
C SER A 319 -19.14 0.71 -14.59
N ARG A 320 -20.24 1.11 -15.24
CA ARG A 320 -21.13 2.18 -14.75
C ARG A 320 -21.62 1.93 -13.32
N ARG A 321 -21.87 0.66 -12.96
CA ARG A 321 -22.34 0.24 -11.62
C ARG A 321 -21.33 0.53 -10.51
N SER A 322 -20.04 0.49 -10.82
CA SER A 322 -18.96 0.68 -9.84
C SER A 322 -18.31 2.05 -9.93
N ARG A 323 -18.84 2.97 -10.75
CA ARG A 323 -18.24 4.29 -10.96
C ARG A 323 -18.23 5.12 -9.69
N ASP A 324 -19.29 5.08 -8.90
CA ASP A 324 -19.37 5.82 -7.62
C ASP A 324 -18.36 5.28 -6.60
N ALA A 325 -18.12 3.97 -6.59
CA ALA A 325 -17.07 3.37 -5.80
C ALA A 325 -15.67 3.82 -6.26
N ALA A 326 -15.43 3.89 -7.57
CA ALA A 326 -14.15 4.34 -8.12
C ALA A 326 -13.91 5.84 -7.91
N ASN A 327 -14.96 6.67 -7.77
CA ASN A 327 -14.84 8.10 -7.49
C ASN A 327 -14.07 8.40 -6.20
N ARG A 328 -14.02 7.46 -5.26
CA ARG A 328 -13.20 7.55 -4.04
C ARG A 328 -11.70 7.71 -4.32
N ALA A 329 -11.24 7.30 -5.50
CA ALA A 329 -9.84 7.44 -5.91
C ALA A 329 -9.46 8.84 -6.42
N LYS A 330 -10.44 9.67 -6.82
CA LYS A 330 -10.20 11.00 -7.43
C LYS A 330 -9.17 11.85 -6.67
N PRO A 331 -9.20 11.95 -5.33
CA PRO A 331 -8.27 12.81 -4.59
C PRO A 331 -6.84 12.33 -4.73
N ARG A 332 -6.63 11.02 -4.60
CA ARG A 332 -5.32 10.40 -4.77
C ARG A 332 -4.81 10.54 -6.18
N LEU A 333 -5.67 10.37 -7.19
CA LEU A 333 -5.30 10.57 -8.59
C LEU A 333 -4.88 12.02 -8.90
N ARG A 334 -5.53 13.02 -8.26
CA ARG A 334 -5.10 14.43 -8.36
C ARG A 334 -3.73 14.65 -7.71
N SER A 335 -3.52 14.10 -6.52
CA SER A 335 -2.22 14.17 -5.82
C SER A 335 -1.10 13.52 -6.64
N MET A 336 -1.36 12.35 -7.23
CA MET A 336 -0.42 11.70 -8.16
C MET A 336 -0.12 12.57 -9.39
N LEU A 337 -1.15 13.18 -9.99
CA LEU A 337 -0.98 14.04 -11.16
C LEU A 337 -0.04 15.22 -10.88
N GLY A 338 -0.11 15.82 -9.69
CA GLY A 338 0.78 16.91 -9.28
C GLY A 338 2.26 16.50 -9.13
N ARG A 339 2.55 15.19 -9.05
CA ARG A 339 3.90 14.64 -8.82
C ARG A 339 4.50 13.99 -10.06
N VAL A 340 3.69 13.68 -11.07
CA VAL A 340 4.14 13.00 -12.29
C VAL A 340 4.62 14.05 -13.31
N PRO A 341 5.84 13.93 -13.84
CA PRO A 341 6.33 14.86 -14.87
C PRO A 341 5.50 14.74 -16.15
N PRO A 342 5.48 15.78 -16.99
CA PRO A 342 4.70 15.75 -18.23
C PRO A 342 5.04 14.57 -19.12
N GLY A 343 4.00 13.89 -19.63
CA GLY A 343 4.19 12.73 -20.52
C GLY A 343 3.06 11.69 -20.51
N PRO A 344 3.31 10.48 -21.05
CA PRO A 344 2.28 9.45 -21.23
C PRO A 344 1.57 9.02 -19.95
N ARG A 345 2.30 9.01 -18.83
CA ARG A 345 1.76 8.68 -17.50
C ARG A 345 0.81 9.76 -17.00
N GLU A 346 1.20 11.03 -17.14
CA GLU A 346 0.33 12.17 -16.83
C GLU A 346 -0.96 12.10 -17.65
N SER A 347 -0.84 11.89 -18.97
CA SER A 347 -2.00 11.76 -19.86
C SER A 347 -2.93 10.60 -19.46
N ALA A 348 -2.36 9.47 -19.01
CA ALA A 348 -3.13 8.33 -18.51
C ALA A 348 -3.91 8.67 -17.23
N LEU A 349 -3.27 9.35 -16.27
CA LEU A 349 -3.92 9.79 -15.03
C LEU A 349 -5.03 10.81 -15.32
N ARG A 350 -4.80 11.76 -16.22
CA ARG A 350 -5.83 12.72 -16.67
C ARG A 350 -7.03 12.01 -17.28
N ARG A 351 -6.81 11.05 -18.18
CA ARG A 351 -7.89 10.26 -18.78
C ARG A 351 -8.69 9.49 -17.73
N ALA A 352 -8.02 8.89 -16.75
CA ALA A 352 -8.69 8.19 -15.64
C ALA A 352 -9.56 9.16 -14.81
N LEU A 353 -9.03 10.34 -14.46
CA LEU A 353 -9.78 11.38 -13.73
C LEU A 353 -11.03 11.84 -14.49
N ILE A 354 -10.89 12.09 -15.80
CA ILE A 354 -12.02 12.47 -16.68
C ILE A 354 -13.06 11.35 -16.75
N ALA A 355 -12.64 10.09 -16.91
CA ALA A 355 -13.53 8.94 -16.99
C ALA A 355 -14.35 8.72 -15.70
N LEU A 356 -13.80 9.13 -14.55
CA LEU A 356 -14.50 9.14 -13.26
C LEU A 356 -15.44 10.37 -13.12
N GLY A 357 -15.58 11.22 -14.13
CA GLY A 357 -16.39 12.44 -14.05
C GLY A 357 -15.76 13.50 -13.15
N GLY A 358 -14.43 13.58 -13.13
CA GLY A 358 -13.74 14.79 -12.66
C GLY A 358 -13.77 15.87 -13.73
N SER A 359 -14.06 17.11 -13.34
CA SER A 359 -13.70 18.29 -14.13
C SER A 359 -12.17 18.36 -14.26
N ASP A 360 -11.65 18.99 -15.32
CA ASP A 360 -10.21 19.22 -15.47
C ASP A 360 -9.63 19.84 -14.18
N PRO A 361 -8.61 19.25 -13.54
CA PRO A 361 -8.03 19.73 -12.28
C PRO A 361 -7.46 21.16 -12.34
N THR A 362 -7.43 21.79 -13.51
CA THR A 362 -7.11 23.21 -13.68
C THR A 362 -8.21 24.17 -13.17
N LEU A 363 -9.40 23.68 -12.80
CA LEU A 363 -10.57 24.53 -12.52
C LEU A 363 -11.11 24.54 -11.09
N GLN A 364 -10.58 23.77 -10.13
CA GLN A 364 -11.08 23.82 -8.75
C GLN A 364 -9.97 23.65 -7.71
N GLY A 365 -9.94 24.57 -6.75
CA GLY A 365 -9.05 24.56 -5.60
C GLY A 365 -9.11 23.25 -4.83
N ILE A 366 -7.93 22.81 -4.42
CA ILE A 366 -7.71 21.61 -3.61
C ILE A 366 -8.50 21.78 -2.30
N ARG A 367 -9.48 20.90 -2.04
CA ARG A 367 -10.06 20.78 -0.69
C ARG A 367 -9.08 19.99 0.19
N PRO A 368 -8.85 20.41 1.45
CA PRO A 368 -7.78 19.90 2.31
C PRO A 368 -8.07 18.55 3.03
N ASP A 369 -9.10 17.79 2.65
CA ASP A 369 -9.55 16.65 3.47
C ASP A 369 -9.03 15.25 3.04
N GLU A 370 -8.08 15.12 2.11
CA GLU A 370 -7.90 13.82 1.42
C GLU A 370 -6.44 13.35 1.29
N TYR A 371 -6.04 12.45 2.20
CA TYR A 371 -4.85 11.57 2.11
C TYR A 371 -3.56 12.28 1.65
N GLU A 372 -3.08 13.23 2.44
CA GLU A 372 -1.76 13.79 2.23
C GLU A 372 -0.72 12.79 2.72
N ASP A 373 0.01 12.18 1.77
CA ASP A 373 1.32 11.64 2.12
C ASP A 373 2.13 12.82 2.66
N GLU A 374 2.38 12.86 3.96
CA GLU A 374 3.06 13.95 4.65
C GLU A 374 4.54 13.58 4.80
N THR A 375 5.44 14.48 4.41
CA THR A 375 6.87 14.34 4.71
C THR A 375 7.13 14.58 6.19
N ILE A 376 8.15 13.96 6.76
CA ILE A 376 8.59 14.26 8.12
C ILE A 376 8.95 15.75 8.27
N ALA A 377 9.51 16.38 7.24
CA ALA A 377 9.75 17.82 7.25
C ALA A 377 8.46 18.65 7.40
N GLU A 378 7.39 18.33 6.66
CA GLU A 378 6.08 18.99 6.79
C GLU A 378 5.47 18.76 8.19
N LEU A 379 5.59 17.54 8.72
CA LEU A 379 5.12 17.23 10.08
C LEU A 379 5.87 18.03 11.14
N LEU A 380 7.20 18.11 11.05
CA LEU A 380 8.02 18.89 11.98
C LEU A 380 7.68 20.38 11.92
N ALA A 381 7.37 20.92 10.74
CA ALA A 381 6.90 22.29 10.59
C ALA A 381 5.57 22.51 11.35
N LYS A 382 4.58 21.60 11.17
CA LYS A 382 3.30 21.66 11.89
C LYS A 382 3.47 21.62 13.41
N ILE A 383 4.40 20.79 13.91
CA ILE A 383 4.74 20.73 15.34
C ILE A 383 5.30 22.07 15.82
N GLY A 384 6.21 22.68 15.03
CA GLY A 384 6.82 23.98 15.33
C GLY A 384 5.80 25.12 15.40
N ASP A 385 4.90 25.20 14.42
CA ASP A 385 3.84 26.22 14.36
C ASP A 385 2.93 26.15 15.59
N ARG A 386 2.60 24.92 16.00
CA ARG A 386 1.72 24.69 17.14
C ARG A 386 2.36 25.02 18.49
N ARG A 387 3.65 24.78 18.65
CA ARG A 387 4.38 25.19 19.87
C ARG A 387 4.53 26.70 20.00
N SER A 388 4.33 27.43 18.90
CA SER A 388 4.46 28.89 18.83
C SER A 388 3.14 29.65 18.96
N SER A 389 2.01 28.92 19.00
CA SER A 389 0.63 29.45 19.13
C SER A 389 0.12 29.23 20.55
#